data_AF-A0AAE7CND5-F1
#
_entry.id   AF-A0AAE7CND5-F1
#
_cell.length_a   1.000
_cell.length_b   1.000
_cell.length_c   1.000
_cell.angle_alpha   90.00
_cell.angle_beta   90.00
_cell.angle_gamma   90.00
#
_symmetry.space_group_name_H-M   'P 1'
#
loop_
_entity.id
_entity.type
_entity.pdbx_description
1 polymer ?
#
loop_
_entity_poly.entity_id
_entity_poly.type
_entity_poly.pdbx_seq_one_letter_code
_entity_poly.pdbx_strand_id
1 'polypeptide(L)'
;MTWATTSDVITYTGINATAAQVEQAQGVIELFADVTEQASDDGLISEKNLRLLKQAVAYQAAWITQHPDAFTNVDLTSFNQDQVSGQLRHDNALILAPLAKRCIDRLSWRRNRGLRIQRRGGSGSIPARMNLTSAVADDNDPRWRPIGEVC
;
A
#
# COMPACT_ATOMS: atom_id res chain seq x y z
N MET A 1 -14.78 8.18 -5.37
CA MET A 1 -15.42 7.21 -4.43
C MET A 1 -14.31 6.41 -3.75
N THR A 2 -14.37 6.21 -2.43
CA THR A 2 -13.31 5.53 -1.66
C THR A 2 -13.01 4.11 -2.19
N TRP A 3 -11.74 3.72 -2.25
CA TRP A 3 -11.33 2.41 -2.80
C TRP A 3 -11.85 1.20 -2.03
N ALA A 4 -12.12 1.38 -0.73
CA ALA A 4 -12.69 0.35 0.13
C ALA A 4 -14.04 0.81 0.70
N THR A 5 -14.92 -0.15 0.93
CA THR A 5 -16.18 0.03 1.67
C THR A 5 -16.05 -0.48 3.10
N THR A 6 -16.98 -0.12 3.98
CA THR A 6 -17.02 -0.63 5.36
C THR A 6 -17.13 -2.17 5.41
N SER A 7 -17.82 -2.79 4.46
CA SER A 7 -17.89 -4.25 4.31
C SER A 7 -16.53 -4.88 4.02
N ASP A 8 -15.70 -4.21 3.21
CA ASP A 8 -14.35 -4.68 2.90
C ASP A 8 -13.44 -4.62 4.13
N VAL A 9 -13.59 -3.58 4.96
CA VAL A 9 -12.85 -3.48 6.24
C VAL A 9 -13.16 -4.67 7.12
N ILE A 10 -14.44 -5.01 7.28
CA ILE A 10 -14.88 -6.17 8.06
C ILE A 10 -14.32 -7.46 7.46
N THR A 11 -14.36 -7.60 6.13
CA THR A 11 -13.87 -8.79 5.42
C THR A 11 -12.38 -9.02 5.65
N TYR A 12 -11.56 -7.96 5.59
CA TYR A 12 -10.10 -8.09 5.69
C TYR A 12 -9.56 -8.06 7.12
N THR A 13 -10.26 -7.42 8.05
CA THR A 13 -9.74 -7.14 9.41
C THR A 13 -10.61 -7.69 10.52
N GLY A 14 -11.89 -8.00 10.25
CA GLY A 14 -12.88 -8.38 11.26
C GLY A 14 -13.37 -7.21 12.13
N ILE A 15 -12.97 -5.98 11.83
CA ILE A 15 -13.28 -4.79 12.64
C ILE A 15 -14.37 -3.97 11.95
N ASN A 16 -15.32 -3.51 12.76
CA ASN A 16 -16.35 -2.57 12.32
C ASN A 16 -15.80 -1.15 12.36
N ALA A 17 -15.46 -0.60 11.19
CA ALA A 17 -15.12 0.81 11.02
C ALA A 17 -16.34 1.60 10.50
N THR A 18 -16.45 2.86 10.90
CA THR A 18 -17.49 3.77 10.39
C THR A 18 -17.11 4.31 9.01
N ALA A 19 -18.10 4.79 8.24
CA ALA A 19 -17.84 5.40 6.92
C ALA A 19 -16.85 6.58 7.00
N ALA A 20 -16.98 7.42 8.03
CA ALA A 20 -16.04 8.53 8.28
C ALA A 20 -14.60 8.05 8.54
N GLN A 21 -14.42 6.91 9.23
CA GLN A 21 -13.09 6.33 9.44
C GLN A 21 -12.48 5.79 8.14
N VAL A 22 -13.31 5.26 7.24
CA VAL A 22 -12.86 4.80 5.91
C VAL A 22 -12.46 5.98 5.03
N GLU A 23 -13.19 7.09 5.07
CA GLU A 23 -12.83 8.32 4.35
C GLU A 23 -11.53 8.94 4.90
N GLN A 24 -11.36 8.98 6.22
CA GLN A 24 -10.11 9.44 6.83
C GLN A 24 -8.93 8.53 6.44
N ALA A 25 -9.15 7.21 6.47
CA ALA A 25 -8.15 6.24 6.03
C ALA A 25 -7.77 6.41 4.55
N GLN A 26 -8.74 6.67 3.68
CA GLN A 26 -8.51 6.98 2.26
C GLN A 26 -7.54 8.16 2.13
N GLY A 27 -7.82 9.29 2.78
CA GLY A 27 -6.97 10.48 2.69
C GLY A 27 -5.54 10.25 3.18
N VAL A 28 -5.35 9.45 4.23
CA VAL A 28 -4.01 9.04 4.68
C VAL A 28 -3.31 8.19 3.63
N ILE A 29 -3.99 7.22 3.03
CA ILE A 29 -3.37 6.33 2.03
C ILE A 29 -3.03 7.09 0.75
N GLU A 30 -3.87 8.02 0.30
CA GLU A 30 -3.57 8.88 -0.86
C GLU A 30 -2.29 9.69 -0.64
N LEU A 31 -2.09 10.25 0.57
CA LEU A 31 -0.87 10.96 0.95
C LEU A 31 0.38 10.07 0.88
N PHE A 32 0.29 8.80 1.27
CA PHE A 32 1.44 7.88 1.26
C PHE A 32 1.63 7.13 -0.07
N ALA A 33 0.59 7.01 -0.90
CA ALA A 33 0.67 6.33 -2.17
C ALA A 33 1.03 7.28 -3.33
N ASP A 34 0.95 8.60 -3.12
CA ASP A 34 1.08 9.66 -4.12
C ASP A 34 0.12 9.47 -5.31
N VAL A 35 -1.08 8.96 -5.03
CA VAL A 35 -2.12 8.70 -6.03
C VAL A 35 -3.48 9.00 -5.43
N THR A 36 -4.39 9.54 -6.23
CA THR A 36 -5.77 9.87 -5.84
C THR A 36 -6.76 8.87 -6.42
N GLU A 37 -7.95 8.78 -5.86
CA GLU A 37 -9.05 7.97 -6.41
C GLU A 37 -9.37 8.29 -7.89
N GLN A 38 -9.15 9.52 -8.32
CA GLN A 38 -9.41 9.92 -9.71
C GLN A 38 -8.53 9.13 -10.69
N ALA A 39 -7.28 8.81 -10.32
CA ALA A 39 -6.41 8.01 -11.16
C ALA A 39 -6.90 6.56 -11.35
N SER A 40 -7.62 5.99 -10.37
CA SER A 40 -8.31 4.71 -10.59
C SER A 40 -9.53 4.86 -11.50
N ASP A 41 -10.30 5.93 -11.34
CA ASP A 41 -11.51 6.17 -12.16
C ASP A 41 -11.14 6.39 -13.63
N ASP A 42 -9.98 7.01 -13.89
CA ASP A 42 -9.40 7.20 -15.23
C ASP A 42 -8.78 5.90 -15.81
N GLY A 43 -8.82 4.79 -15.07
CA GLY A 43 -8.28 3.49 -15.52
C GLY A 43 -6.75 3.44 -15.60
N LEU A 44 -6.04 4.37 -14.96
CA LEU A 44 -4.57 4.42 -14.95
C LEU A 44 -3.94 3.41 -13.99
N ILE A 45 -4.74 2.88 -13.05
CA ILE A 45 -4.30 1.93 -12.03
C ILE A 45 -4.70 0.50 -12.41
N SER A 46 -3.72 -0.39 -12.53
CA SER A 46 -3.98 -1.83 -12.74
C SER A 46 -4.77 -2.45 -11.59
N GLU A 47 -5.61 -3.44 -11.90
CA GLU A 47 -6.45 -4.20 -10.94
C GLU A 47 -5.65 -4.75 -9.75
N LYS A 48 -4.39 -5.14 -9.99
CA LYS A 48 -3.47 -5.61 -8.94
C LYS A 48 -3.17 -4.52 -7.93
N ASN A 49 -2.85 -3.32 -8.41
CA ASN A 49 -2.55 -2.18 -7.55
C ASN A 49 -3.82 -1.67 -6.87
N LEU A 50 -4.96 -1.68 -7.57
CA LEU A 50 -6.26 -1.33 -6.99
C LEU A 50 -6.61 -2.26 -5.82
N ARG A 51 -6.41 -3.58 -5.98
CA ARG A 51 -6.57 -4.53 -4.86
C ARG A 51 -5.67 -4.19 -3.68
N LEU A 52 -4.39 -3.84 -3.92
CA LEU A 52 -3.47 -3.47 -2.84
C LEU A 52 -3.89 -2.17 -2.14
N LEU A 53 -4.35 -1.17 -2.90
CA LEU A 53 -4.87 0.09 -2.36
C LEU A 53 -6.13 -0.15 -1.52
N LYS A 54 -7.06 -0.97 -2.02
CA LYS A 54 -8.26 -1.40 -1.27
C LYS A 54 -7.91 -2.08 0.05
N GLN A 55 -6.92 -2.97 0.05
CA GLN A 55 -6.42 -3.62 1.28
C GLN A 55 -5.73 -2.61 2.21
N ALA A 56 -4.96 -1.68 1.67
CA ALA A 56 -4.27 -0.66 2.44
C ALA A 56 -5.24 0.25 3.20
N VAL A 57 -6.30 0.73 2.52
CA VAL A 57 -7.38 1.52 3.15
C VAL A 57 -8.10 0.73 4.22
N ALA A 58 -8.40 -0.55 3.97
CA ALA A 58 -9.05 -1.41 4.95
C ALA A 58 -8.22 -1.58 6.23
N TYR A 59 -6.91 -1.81 6.10
CA TYR A 59 -6.01 -1.92 7.24
C TYR A 59 -5.81 -0.60 7.98
N GLN A 60 -5.77 0.52 7.26
CA GLN A 60 -5.65 1.85 7.88
C GLN A 60 -6.92 2.23 8.65
N ALA A 61 -8.11 1.93 8.11
CA ALA A 61 -9.37 2.17 8.81
C ALA A 61 -9.43 1.39 10.14
N ALA A 62 -9.07 0.10 10.10
CA ALA A 62 -8.95 -0.74 11.29
C ALA A 62 -7.93 -0.20 12.31
N TRP A 63 -6.81 0.34 11.84
CA TRP A 63 -5.77 0.92 12.69
C TRP A 63 -6.26 2.17 13.43
N ILE A 64 -6.92 3.09 12.72
CA ILE A 64 -7.49 4.31 13.29
C ILE A 64 -8.53 3.98 14.37
N THR A 65 -9.33 2.92 14.19
CA THR A 65 -10.32 2.49 15.18
C THR A 65 -9.66 2.01 16.48
N GLN A 66 -8.53 1.31 16.38
CA GLN A 66 -7.81 0.76 17.55
C GLN A 66 -6.87 1.77 18.20
N HIS A 67 -6.38 2.74 17.43
CA HIS A 67 -5.42 3.76 17.87
C HIS A 67 -6.03 5.15 17.62
N PRO A 68 -6.97 5.59 18.47
CA PRO A 68 -7.59 6.91 18.32
C PRO A 68 -6.59 8.07 18.47
N ASP A 69 -5.41 7.79 19.04
CA ASP A 69 -4.30 8.74 19.18
C ASP A 69 -3.46 8.89 17.90
N ALA A 70 -3.79 8.20 16.80
CA ALA A 70 -2.99 8.20 15.57
C ALA A 70 -2.82 9.58 14.91
N PHE A 71 -3.68 10.56 15.26
CA PHE A 71 -3.61 11.94 14.75
C PHE A 71 -3.22 12.97 15.81
N THR A 72 -3.21 12.60 17.08
CA THR A 72 -2.79 13.45 18.20
C THR A 72 -1.33 13.14 18.49
N ASN A 73 -0.46 13.92 17.85
CA ASN A 73 0.98 13.70 17.79
C ASN A 73 1.62 13.34 19.15
N VAL A 74 2.33 12.22 19.20
CA VAL A 74 3.52 12.09 20.04
C VAL A 74 4.72 11.94 19.11
N ASP A 75 5.53 12.99 19.00
CA ASP A 75 6.84 12.94 18.33
C ASP A 75 7.83 12.18 19.23
N LEU A 76 7.65 10.85 19.24
CA LEU A 76 8.36 9.90 20.08
C LEU A 76 9.51 9.31 19.26
N THR A 77 10.75 9.68 19.55
CA THR A 77 11.92 9.11 18.86
C THR A 77 12.35 7.76 19.45
N SER A 78 12.09 7.54 20.74
CA SER A 78 12.35 6.27 21.43
C SER A 78 11.49 6.16 22.68
N PHE A 79 10.94 4.97 22.93
CA PHE A 79 10.24 4.63 24.16
C PHE A 79 11.02 3.54 24.89
N ASN A 80 11.17 3.73 26.20
CA ASN A 80 11.83 2.77 27.07
C ASN A 80 10.96 2.61 28.32
N GLN A 81 10.34 1.44 28.46
CA GLN A 81 9.55 1.09 29.63
C GLN A 81 9.91 -0.32 30.07
N ASP A 82 10.28 -0.43 31.34
CA ASP A 82 10.53 -1.66 32.07
C ASP A 82 11.20 -2.78 31.24
N GLN A 83 12.44 -2.49 30.79
CA GLN A 83 13.31 -3.33 29.96
C GLN A 83 12.88 -3.57 28.50
N VAL A 84 11.75 -3.04 28.06
CA VAL A 84 11.35 -3.03 26.65
C VAL A 84 11.74 -1.69 26.05
N SER A 85 12.74 -1.71 25.17
CA SER A 85 13.12 -0.56 24.35
C SER A 85 12.66 -0.77 22.90
N GLY A 86 11.98 0.23 22.36
CA GLY A 86 11.56 0.28 20.97
C GLY A 86 12.08 1.55 20.32
N GLN A 87 12.82 1.42 19.21
CA GLN A 87 13.10 2.54 18.32
C GLN A 87 12.12 2.53 17.17
N LEU A 88 11.44 3.66 16.97
CA LEU A 88 10.65 3.89 15.76
C LEU A 88 11.62 4.12 14.61
N ARG A 89 11.43 3.37 13.52
CA ARG A 89 12.37 3.38 12.39
C ARG A 89 12.23 4.65 11.52
N HIS A 90 11.13 5.38 11.67
CA HIS A 90 10.84 6.64 11.01
C HIS A 90 9.72 7.39 11.76
N ASP A 91 9.68 8.72 11.66
CA ASP A 91 8.69 9.56 12.36
C ASP A 91 7.24 9.19 12.05
N ASN A 92 6.97 8.70 10.83
CA ASN A 92 5.63 8.29 10.40
C ASN A 92 5.21 6.87 10.86
N ALA A 93 5.97 6.23 11.76
CA ALA A 93 5.78 4.81 12.11
C ALA A 93 4.51 4.56 12.94
N LEU A 94 3.99 5.60 13.59
CA LEU A 94 2.74 5.53 14.36
C LEU A 94 1.51 5.93 13.54
N ILE A 95 1.69 6.66 12.44
CA ILE A 95 0.61 7.21 11.62
C ILE A 95 0.03 6.15 10.67
N LEU A 96 0.92 5.37 10.04
CA LEU A 96 0.55 4.39 9.03
C LEU A 96 0.49 2.99 9.63
N ALA A 97 -0.61 2.28 9.39
CA ALA A 97 -0.75 0.90 9.81
C ALA A 97 0.38 0.04 9.20
N PRO A 98 1.00 -0.87 9.97
CA PRO A 98 2.11 -1.67 9.48
C PRO A 98 1.73 -2.56 8.29
N LEU A 99 0.48 -3.05 8.27
CA LEU A 99 -0.06 -3.82 7.15
C LEU A 99 -0.39 -2.95 5.93
N ALA A 100 -0.89 -1.72 6.15
CA ALA A 100 -1.11 -0.77 5.07
C ALA A 100 0.21 -0.38 4.39
N LYS A 101 1.25 -0.12 5.19
CA LYS A 101 2.61 0.12 4.69
C LYS A 101 3.10 -1.02 3.80
N ARG A 102 2.91 -2.26 4.23
CA ARG A 102 3.33 -3.44 3.45
C ARG A 102 2.61 -3.54 2.11
N CYS A 103 1.38 -3.04 2.01
CA CYS A 103 0.63 -2.97 0.75
C CYS A 103 1.16 -1.86 -0.15
N ILE A 104 1.43 -0.67 0.40
CA ILE A 104 2.00 0.48 -0.32
C ILE A 104 3.39 0.16 -0.87
N ASP A 105 4.26 -0.47 -0.08
CA ASP A 105 5.62 -0.87 -0.50
C ASP A 105 5.61 -1.88 -1.68
N ARG A 106 4.47 -2.54 -1.94
CA ARG A 106 4.30 -3.51 -3.03
C ARG A 106 3.72 -2.89 -4.30
N LEU A 107 3.29 -1.63 -4.28
CA LEU A 107 2.81 -0.94 -5.46
C LEU A 107 3.91 -0.88 -6.54
N SER A 108 3.52 -1.06 -7.80
CA SER A 108 4.46 -1.21 -8.90
C SER A 108 5.39 0.00 -9.05
N TRP A 109 4.92 1.22 -8.72
CA TRP A 109 5.70 2.46 -8.79
C TRP A 109 6.52 2.78 -7.53
N ARG A 110 6.12 2.31 -6.35
CA ARG A 110 6.89 2.47 -5.10
C ARG A 110 8.05 1.49 -4.99
N ARG A 111 8.00 0.39 -5.75
CA ARG A 111 9.00 -0.68 -5.72
C ARG A 111 10.29 -0.24 -6.41
N ASN A 112 11.13 0.50 -5.69
CA ASN A 112 12.45 0.91 -6.16
C ASN A 112 13.39 -0.31 -6.21
N ARG A 113 13.33 -1.11 -7.28
CA ARG A 113 14.32 -2.16 -7.52
C ARG A 113 15.53 -1.51 -8.17
N GLY A 114 16.70 -1.67 -7.55
CA GLY A 114 17.95 -1.11 -8.06
C GLY A 114 18.08 -1.30 -9.57
N LEU A 115 18.17 -0.18 -10.28
CA LEU A 115 18.35 -0.14 -11.73
C LEU A 115 19.59 -0.96 -12.06
N ARG A 116 19.41 -2.16 -12.61
CA ARG A 116 20.52 -2.95 -13.13
C ARG A 116 20.97 -2.29 -14.44
N ILE A 117 21.85 -1.30 -14.33
CA ILE A 117 22.50 -0.66 -15.47
C ILE A 117 23.33 -1.75 -16.16
N GLN A 118 22.80 -2.28 -17.26
CA GLN A 118 23.55 -3.19 -18.11
C GLN A 118 24.68 -2.43 -18.78
N ARG A 119 25.83 -3.09 -18.94
CA ARG A 119 26.94 -2.58 -19.75
C ARG A 119 26.44 -2.47 -21.20
N ARG A 120 26.47 -1.26 -21.76
CA ARG A 120 26.14 -0.92 -23.15
C ARG A 120 27.04 -1.71 -24.12
N GLY A 121 26.69 -2.97 -24.43
CA GLY A 121 27.51 -3.81 -25.31
C GLY A 121 27.18 -5.30 -25.34
N GLY A 122 26.34 -5.84 -24.46
CA GLY A 122 25.88 -7.22 -24.56
C GLY A 122 24.69 -7.34 -25.50
N SER A 123 24.86 -8.00 -26.65
CA SER A 123 23.79 -8.37 -27.60
C SER A 123 22.89 -9.46 -27.00
N GLY A 124 22.12 -9.09 -25.97
CA GLY A 124 21.12 -9.93 -25.36
C GLY A 124 19.93 -9.05 -25.01
N SER A 125 18.97 -8.94 -25.93
CA SER A 125 17.68 -8.35 -25.58
C SER A 125 17.13 -9.13 -24.39
N ILE A 126 17.05 -8.49 -23.21
CA ILE A 126 16.35 -9.10 -22.08
C ILE A 126 14.93 -9.37 -22.57
N PRO A 127 14.48 -10.64 -22.65
CA PRO A 127 13.14 -10.93 -23.14
C PRO A 127 12.16 -10.20 -22.21
N ALA A 128 11.07 -9.62 -22.74
CA ALA A 128 10.13 -8.78 -21.98
C ALA A 128 9.71 -9.39 -20.62
N ARG A 129 9.64 -10.72 -20.55
CA ARG A 129 9.44 -11.54 -19.33
C ARG A 129 10.45 -11.33 -18.19
N MET A 130 11.59 -10.68 -18.44
CA MET A 130 12.66 -10.36 -17.49
C MET A 130 12.79 -8.84 -17.27
N ASN A 131 11.99 -8.00 -17.95
CA ASN A 131 11.91 -6.56 -17.69
C ASN A 131 11.08 -6.29 -16.43
N LEU A 132 11.62 -6.72 -15.29
CA LEU A 132 11.04 -6.59 -13.94
C LEU A 132 11.11 -5.15 -13.39
N THR A 133 11.60 -4.21 -14.20
CA THR A 133 11.84 -2.80 -13.87
C THR A 133 10.81 -1.86 -14.47
N SER A 134 9.96 -2.33 -15.38
CA SER A 134 8.88 -1.52 -15.97
C SER A 134 7.61 -1.66 -15.12
N ALA A 135 7.12 -0.56 -14.55
CA ALA A 135 5.84 -0.54 -13.83
C ALA A 135 4.69 -1.01 -14.73
N VAL A 136 4.67 -0.57 -15.99
CA VAL A 136 3.70 -0.99 -17.01
C VAL A 136 3.75 -2.50 -17.27
N ALA A 137 4.93 -3.14 -17.17
CA ALA A 137 5.05 -4.59 -17.36
C ALA A 137 4.64 -5.41 -16.13
N ASP A 138 4.82 -4.88 -14.91
CA ASP A 138 4.36 -5.51 -13.66
C ASP A 138 2.84 -5.38 -13.46
N ASP A 139 2.28 -4.28 -13.97
CA ASP A 139 0.85 -3.98 -14.00
C ASP A 139 0.08 -4.86 -15.00
N ASN A 140 0.75 -5.22 -16.10
CA ASN A 140 0.21 -6.09 -17.15
C ASN A 140 0.75 -7.53 -17.08
N ASP A 141 1.24 -8.01 -15.92
CA ASP A 141 1.75 -9.39 -15.81
C ASP A 141 0.61 -10.40 -16.01
N PRO A 142 0.58 -11.15 -17.13
CA PRO A 142 -0.53 -12.06 -17.46
C PRO A 142 -0.63 -13.26 -16.51
N ARG A 143 0.34 -13.44 -15.61
CA ARG A 143 0.34 -14.50 -14.59
C ARG A 143 -0.47 -14.10 -13.36
N TRP A 144 -0.65 -12.80 -13.11
CA TRP A 144 -1.46 -12.35 -11.99
C TRP A 144 -2.95 -12.41 -12.37
N ARG A 145 -3.76 -13.01 -11.50
CA ARG A 145 -5.21 -13.06 -11.63
C ARG A 145 -5.87 -12.82 -10.28
N PRO A 146 -7.05 -12.17 -10.23
CA PRO A 146 -7.81 -12.03 -9.00
C PRO A 146 -8.24 -13.42 -8.49
N ILE A 147 -8.24 -13.58 -7.16
CA ILE A 147 -8.67 -14.84 -6.55
C ILE A 147 -10.21 -14.90 -6.68
N GLY A 148 -10.72 -15.72 -7.60
CA GLY A 148 -12.16 -15.81 -7.89
C GLY A 148 -12.50 -16.01 -9.37
N GLU A 149 -11.61 -15.66 -10.29
CA GLU A 149 -11.79 -15.99 -11.71
C GLU A 149 -11.24 -17.41 -11.99
N VAL A 150 -12.15 -18.38 -11.98
CA VAL A 150 -11.90 -19.71 -12.55
C VAL A 150 -11.88 -19.58 -14.08
N CYS A 151 -10.99 -20.34 -14.72
CA CYS A 151 -10.68 -20.31 -16.15
C CYS A 151 -11.89 -20.43 -17.08
#